data_AF-A0A5C6XFQ9-F1
#
_entry.id   AF-A0A5C6XFQ9-F1
#
_cell.length_a   1.000
_cell.length_b   1.000
_cell.length_c   1.000
_cell.angle_alpha   90.00
_cell.angle_beta   90.00
_cell.angle_gamma   90.00
#
_symmetry.space_group_name_H-M   'P 1'
#
loop_
_entity.id
_entity.type
_entity.pdbx_description
1 polymer ?
#
loop_
_entity_poly.entity_id
_entity_poly.type
_entity_poly.pdbx_seq_one_letter_code
_entity_poly.pdbx_strand_id
1 'polypeptide(L)'
;MTPDPIDDYLARAEARWSDDAQLPDADTLRQLAIDAGFDADISEQADARALKATARARDHLAQDAPELAEPHLRQAVLLSPVRLEAHMLLASLYARRFEASGDIALRQQARQLAIRCQDLSPQHTPSAELLKELGMIEQRDTMSWKQAALITAILVGISASMSLCVRYTMVPPEDEQAREEVREHFEQTPPPQEPEAR
;
A
#
# COMPACT_ATOMS: atom_id res chain seq x y z
N MET A 1 -13.37 -7.24 42.64
CA MET A 1 -12.50 -8.32 42.10
C MET A 1 -11.57 -7.63 41.12
N THR A 2 -10.25 -7.77 41.28
CA THR A 2 -9.30 -7.31 40.26
C THR A 2 -9.54 -8.14 39.00
N PRO A 3 -9.68 -7.52 37.81
CA PRO A 3 -9.83 -8.26 36.56
C PRO A 3 -8.63 -9.18 36.33
N ASP A 4 -8.84 -10.32 35.67
CA ASP A 4 -7.76 -11.20 35.22
C ASP A 4 -6.79 -10.38 34.34
N PRO A 5 -5.48 -10.30 34.66
CA PRO A 5 -4.51 -9.56 33.88
C PRO A 5 -4.52 -9.90 32.39
N ILE A 6 -4.76 -11.17 32.04
CA ILE A 6 -4.81 -11.62 30.65
C ILE A 6 -6.05 -11.08 29.94
N ASP A 7 -7.18 -11.01 30.63
CA ASP A 7 -8.42 -10.49 30.07
C ASP A 7 -8.36 -8.96 29.91
N ASP A 8 -7.77 -8.24 30.86
CA ASP A 8 -7.53 -6.78 30.74
C ASP A 8 -6.59 -6.47 29.57
N TYR A 9 -5.48 -7.21 29.47
CA TYR A 9 -4.55 -7.12 28.33
C TYR A 9 -5.27 -7.34 26.99
N LEU A 10 -6.03 -8.43 26.88
CA LEU A 10 -6.76 -8.77 25.67
C LEU A 10 -7.77 -7.69 25.28
N ALA A 11 -8.55 -7.18 26.23
CA ALA A 11 -9.53 -6.13 25.95
C ALA A 11 -8.87 -4.87 25.39
N ARG A 12 -7.74 -4.45 25.97
CA ARG A 12 -6.98 -3.29 25.53
C ARG A 12 -6.31 -3.50 24.17
N ALA A 13 -5.72 -4.67 23.95
CA ALA A 13 -5.06 -5.01 22.69
C ALA A 13 -6.07 -5.16 21.54
N GLU A 14 -7.23 -5.77 21.81
CA GLU A 14 -8.31 -5.93 20.84
C GLU A 14 -8.92 -4.58 20.46
N ALA A 15 -9.17 -3.69 21.43
CA ALA A 15 -9.66 -2.34 21.16
C ALA A 15 -8.73 -1.59 20.20
N ARG A 16 -7.42 -1.67 20.41
CA ARG A 16 -6.42 -1.06 19.51
C ARG A 16 -6.48 -1.63 18.09
N TRP A 17 -6.61 -2.95 17.98
CA TRP A 17 -6.72 -3.57 16.67
C TRP A 17 -8.02 -3.18 15.96
N SER A 18 -9.14 -3.14 16.67
CA SER A 18 -10.44 -2.77 16.10
C SER A 18 -10.52 -1.31 15.67
N ASP A 19 -9.98 -0.38 16.46
CA ASP A 19 -10.05 1.06 16.20
C ASP A 19 -9.19 1.46 14.99
N ASP A 20 -7.97 0.95 14.91
CA ASP A 20 -7.01 1.31 13.86
C ASP A 20 -7.11 0.40 12.63
N ALA A 21 -7.94 -0.66 12.70
CA ALA A 21 -8.01 -1.76 11.72
C ALA A 21 -6.65 -2.39 11.37
N GLN A 22 -5.64 -2.18 12.22
CA GLN A 22 -4.25 -2.54 12.02
C GLN A 22 -3.77 -3.41 13.17
N LEU A 23 -3.02 -4.47 12.86
CA LEU A 23 -2.43 -5.32 13.88
C LEU A 23 -1.44 -4.49 14.73
N PRO A 24 -1.59 -4.46 16.07
CA PRO A 24 -0.65 -3.77 16.94
C PRO A 24 0.78 -4.30 16.77
N ASP A 25 1.77 -3.43 16.81
CA ASP A 25 3.17 -3.86 16.74
C ASP A 25 3.65 -4.51 18.04
N ALA A 26 4.81 -5.16 17.96
CA ALA A 26 5.38 -5.90 19.08
C ALA A 26 5.68 -4.99 20.28
N ASP A 27 6.11 -3.75 20.05
CA ASP A 27 6.42 -2.80 21.12
C ASP A 27 5.15 -2.34 21.85
N THR A 28 4.07 -2.11 21.10
CA THR A 28 2.74 -1.78 21.67
C THR A 28 2.21 -2.93 22.51
N LEU A 29 2.23 -4.16 21.99
CA LEU A 29 1.77 -5.35 22.73
C LEU A 29 2.64 -5.57 23.98
N ARG A 30 3.95 -5.37 23.87
CA ARG A 30 4.86 -5.46 25.02
C ARG A 30 4.52 -4.42 26.09
N GLN A 31 4.25 -3.17 25.71
CA GLN A 31 3.89 -2.13 26.67
C GLN A 31 2.55 -2.45 27.36
N LEU A 32 1.56 -2.93 26.60
CA LEU A 32 0.27 -3.36 27.18
C LEU A 32 0.45 -4.51 28.18
N ALA A 33 1.32 -5.47 27.89
CA ALA A 33 1.61 -6.57 28.81
C ALA A 33 2.29 -6.08 30.10
N ILE A 34 3.22 -5.13 30.00
CA ILE A 34 3.86 -4.49 31.17
C ILE A 34 2.82 -3.74 32.00
N ASP A 35 1.96 -2.94 31.37
CA ASP A 35 0.92 -2.19 32.05
C ASP A 35 -0.11 -3.09 32.75
N ALA A 36 -0.40 -4.26 32.16
CA ALA A 36 -1.27 -5.28 32.74
C ALA A 36 -0.58 -6.09 33.86
N GLY A 37 0.72 -5.90 34.07
CA GLY A 37 1.48 -6.58 35.12
C GLY A 37 1.88 -8.02 34.77
N PHE A 38 2.13 -8.32 33.49
CA PHE A 38 2.61 -9.64 33.09
C PHE A 38 3.98 -9.95 33.71
N ASP A 39 4.04 -11.02 34.49
CA ASP A 39 5.26 -11.67 34.91
C ASP A 39 5.48 -12.96 34.10
N ALA A 40 6.49 -13.75 34.49
CA ALA A 40 6.81 -15.00 33.78
C ALA A 40 5.66 -16.01 33.84
N ASP A 41 4.99 -16.13 34.99
CA ASP A 41 3.92 -17.10 35.21
C ASP A 41 2.67 -16.71 34.38
N ILE A 42 2.31 -15.43 34.37
CA ILE A 42 1.20 -14.91 33.55
C ILE A 42 1.53 -15.06 32.06
N SER A 43 2.78 -14.83 31.66
CA SER A 43 3.22 -14.99 30.28
C SER A 43 3.11 -16.45 29.81
N GLU A 44 3.49 -17.42 30.66
CA GLU A 44 3.31 -18.84 30.37
C GLU A 44 1.83 -19.21 30.24
N GLN A 45 0.98 -18.69 31.14
CA GLN A 45 -0.46 -18.89 31.07
C GLN A 45 -1.08 -18.28 29.81
N ALA A 46 -0.64 -17.10 29.41
CA ALA A 46 -1.06 -16.43 28.17
C ALA A 46 -0.69 -17.27 26.95
N ASP A 47 0.53 -17.81 26.91
CA ASP A 47 0.96 -18.71 25.83
C ASP A 47 0.16 -20.01 25.78
N ALA A 48 -0.11 -20.63 26.94
CA ALA A 48 -0.94 -21.82 27.03
C ALA A 48 -2.39 -21.55 26.58
N ARG A 49 -2.94 -20.38 26.92
CA ARG A 49 -4.27 -19.94 26.48
C ARG A 49 -4.29 -19.69 24.98
N ALA A 50 -3.24 -19.11 24.44
CA ALA A 50 -3.10 -18.85 23.02
C ALA A 50 -3.00 -20.15 22.21
N LEU A 51 -2.26 -21.16 22.69
CA LEU A 51 -2.25 -22.51 22.10
C LEU A 51 -3.64 -23.15 22.07
N LYS A 52 -4.38 -23.08 23.18
CA LYS A 52 -5.76 -23.58 23.26
C LYS A 52 -6.68 -22.85 22.29
N ALA A 53 -6.52 -21.53 22.15
CA ALA A 53 -7.30 -20.74 21.22
C ALA A 53 -6.99 -21.11 19.76
N THR A 54 -5.71 -21.30 19.39
CA THR A 54 -5.33 -21.81 18.06
C THR A 54 -5.95 -23.18 17.77
N ALA A 55 -5.94 -24.10 18.74
CA ALA A 55 -6.55 -25.42 18.58
C ALA A 55 -8.07 -25.33 18.34
N ARG A 56 -8.79 -24.53 19.14
CA ARG A 56 -10.25 -24.33 18.96
C ARG A 56 -10.57 -23.69 17.61
N ALA A 57 -9.79 -22.70 17.19
CA ALA A 57 -9.94 -22.10 15.88
C ALA A 57 -9.79 -23.15 14.76
N ARG A 58 -8.81 -24.04 14.86
CA ARG A 58 -8.60 -25.13 13.91
C ARG A 58 -9.81 -26.06 13.83
N ASP A 59 -10.38 -26.42 14.98
CA ASP A 59 -11.57 -27.27 15.05
C ASP A 59 -12.78 -26.58 14.37
N HIS A 60 -12.96 -25.28 14.58
CA HIS A 60 -14.00 -24.50 13.91
C HIS A 60 -13.78 -24.38 12.40
N LEU A 61 -12.54 -24.15 11.95
CA LEU A 61 -12.20 -24.12 10.53
C LEU A 61 -12.43 -25.48 9.85
N ALA A 62 -12.17 -26.59 10.54
CA ALA A 62 -12.45 -27.94 10.04
C ALA A 62 -13.96 -28.21 9.90
N GLN A 63 -14.80 -27.50 10.65
CA GLN A 63 -16.26 -27.55 10.58
C GLN A 63 -16.86 -26.50 9.65
N ASP A 64 -16.04 -25.81 8.85
CA ASP A 64 -16.44 -24.72 7.95
C ASP A 64 -17.16 -23.56 8.68
N ALA A 65 -16.74 -23.27 9.91
CA ALA A 65 -17.28 -22.20 10.75
C ALA A 65 -16.25 -21.07 10.98
N PRO A 66 -15.86 -20.30 9.94
CA PRO A 66 -14.81 -19.28 10.04
C PRO A 66 -15.17 -18.14 11.01
N GLU A 67 -16.45 -17.77 11.12
CA GLU A 67 -16.92 -16.72 12.04
C GLU A 67 -16.68 -17.06 13.51
N LEU A 68 -16.68 -18.36 13.86
CA LEU A 68 -16.35 -18.83 15.21
C LEU A 68 -14.84 -18.98 15.42
N ALA A 69 -14.08 -19.20 14.36
CA ALA A 69 -12.62 -19.34 14.42
C ALA A 69 -11.91 -18.01 14.61
N GLU A 70 -12.37 -16.95 13.93
CA GLU A 70 -11.75 -15.62 13.93
C GLU A 70 -11.46 -15.06 15.34
N PRO A 71 -12.42 -14.99 16.29
CA PRO A 71 -12.12 -14.42 17.61
C PRO A 71 -11.05 -15.23 18.37
N HIS A 72 -11.02 -16.55 18.18
CA HIS A 72 -9.98 -17.40 18.77
C HIS A 72 -8.61 -17.19 18.13
N LEU A 73 -8.55 -16.97 16.83
CA LEU A 73 -7.30 -16.64 16.13
C LEU A 73 -6.78 -15.25 16.52
N ARG A 74 -7.64 -14.25 16.59
CA ARG A 74 -7.28 -12.89 17.05
C ARG A 74 -6.71 -12.93 18.45
N GLN A 75 -7.38 -13.63 19.37
CA GLN A 75 -6.87 -13.87 20.72
C GLN A 75 -5.49 -14.55 20.70
N ALA A 76 -5.31 -15.60 19.90
CA ALA A 76 -4.04 -16.33 19.85
C ALA A 76 -2.87 -15.48 19.34
N VAL A 77 -3.12 -14.62 18.34
CA VAL A 77 -2.14 -13.68 17.79
C VAL A 77 -1.74 -12.62 18.82
N LEU A 78 -2.71 -12.05 19.55
CA LEU A 78 -2.45 -11.03 20.56
C LEU A 78 -1.71 -11.58 21.78
N LEU A 79 -2.07 -12.78 22.24
CA LEU A 79 -1.41 -13.40 23.40
C LEU A 79 -0.01 -13.92 23.09
N SER A 80 0.24 -14.34 21.84
CA SER A 80 1.56 -14.83 21.45
C SER A 80 1.91 -14.32 20.04
N PRO A 81 2.53 -13.13 19.98
CA PRO A 81 2.92 -12.51 18.72
C PRO A 81 3.95 -13.32 17.92
N VAL A 82 4.58 -14.33 18.54
CA VAL A 82 5.58 -15.19 17.91
C VAL A 82 4.99 -16.49 17.32
N ARG A 83 3.70 -16.76 17.52
CA ARG A 83 3.08 -18.01 17.04
C ARG A 83 2.71 -17.93 15.58
N LEU A 84 3.57 -18.52 14.75
CA LEU A 84 3.46 -18.53 13.30
C LEU A 84 2.12 -19.09 12.78
N GLU A 85 1.66 -20.21 13.34
CA GLU A 85 0.42 -20.89 12.90
C GLU A 85 -0.81 -19.98 13.03
N ALA A 86 -0.95 -19.29 14.16
CA ALA A 86 -2.10 -18.42 14.42
C ALA A 86 -2.15 -17.25 13.43
N HIS A 87 -0.99 -16.65 13.15
CA HIS A 87 -0.87 -15.58 12.15
C HIS A 87 -1.27 -16.07 10.76
N MET A 88 -0.75 -17.23 10.35
CA MET A 88 -1.02 -17.78 9.02
C MET A 88 -2.50 -18.14 8.85
N LEU A 89 -3.11 -18.81 9.83
CA LEU A 89 -4.53 -19.18 9.79
C LEU A 89 -5.43 -17.94 9.69
N LEU A 90 -5.13 -16.89 10.46
CA LEU A 90 -5.90 -15.64 10.41
C LEU A 90 -5.67 -14.88 9.10
N ALA A 91 -4.44 -14.86 8.59
CA ALA A 91 -4.12 -14.26 7.30
C ALA A 91 -4.92 -14.92 6.18
N SER A 92 -4.96 -16.27 6.14
CA SER A 92 -5.74 -17.02 5.17
C SER A 92 -7.24 -16.78 5.31
N LEU A 93 -7.76 -16.65 6.54
CA LEU A 93 -9.17 -16.34 6.77
C LEU A 93 -9.53 -14.98 6.18
N TYR A 94 -8.77 -13.93 6.48
CA TYR A 94 -9.01 -12.60 5.91
C TYR A 94 -8.81 -12.55 4.40
N ALA A 95 -7.84 -13.30 3.85
CA ALA A 95 -7.65 -13.41 2.41
C ALA A 95 -8.88 -14.01 1.71
N ARG A 96 -9.45 -15.10 2.25
CA ARG A 96 -10.68 -15.70 1.71
C ARG A 96 -11.88 -14.77 1.82
N ARG A 97 -12.02 -14.06 2.94
CA ARG A 97 -13.09 -13.06 3.10
C ARG A 97 -12.91 -11.89 2.13
N PHE A 98 -11.67 -11.47 1.85
CA PHE A 98 -11.37 -10.49 0.81
C PHE A 98 -11.75 -11.01 -0.58
N GLU A 99 -11.43 -12.26 -0.93
CA GLU A 99 -11.83 -12.85 -2.22
C GLU A 99 -13.35 -12.85 -2.42
N ALA A 100 -14.12 -13.11 -1.35
CA ALA A 100 -15.57 -13.12 -1.41
C ALA A 100 -16.21 -11.71 -1.44
N SER A 101 -15.62 -10.75 -0.72
CA SER A 101 -16.23 -9.42 -0.51
C SER A 101 -15.63 -8.30 -1.35
N GLY A 102 -14.37 -8.41 -1.74
CA GLY A 102 -13.58 -7.34 -2.35
C GLY A 102 -13.09 -6.26 -1.37
N ASP A 103 -13.26 -6.44 -0.05
CA ASP A 103 -12.88 -5.42 0.95
C ASP A 103 -11.36 -5.26 1.10
N ILE A 104 -10.86 -4.08 0.73
CA ILE A 104 -9.44 -3.73 0.77
C ILE A 104 -8.89 -3.76 2.21
N ALA A 105 -9.70 -3.49 3.23
CA ALA A 105 -9.26 -3.55 4.62
C ALA A 105 -8.88 -4.98 5.01
N LEU A 106 -9.68 -5.97 4.61
CA LEU A 106 -9.38 -7.39 4.83
C LEU A 106 -8.10 -7.82 4.12
N ARG A 107 -7.87 -7.34 2.89
CA ARG A 107 -6.61 -7.57 2.17
C ARG A 107 -5.41 -7.00 2.93
N GLN A 108 -5.52 -5.79 3.47
CA GLN A 108 -4.46 -5.14 4.22
C GLN A 108 -4.16 -5.90 5.52
N GLN A 109 -5.19 -6.33 6.25
CA GLN A 109 -5.03 -7.13 7.47
C GLN A 109 -4.38 -8.49 7.18
N ALA A 110 -4.84 -9.18 6.14
CA ALA A 110 -4.24 -10.44 5.69
C ALA A 110 -2.75 -10.25 5.35
N ARG A 111 -2.41 -9.16 4.67
CA ARG A 111 -1.03 -8.83 4.29
C ARG A 111 -0.15 -8.55 5.50
N GLN A 112 -0.64 -7.77 6.47
CA GLN A 112 0.10 -7.48 7.71
C GLN A 112 0.43 -8.77 8.46
N LEU A 113 -0.55 -9.67 8.62
CA LEU A 113 -0.34 -10.96 9.28
C LEU A 113 0.65 -11.85 8.52
N ALA A 114 0.55 -11.91 7.19
CA ALA A 114 1.48 -12.69 6.38
C ALA A 114 2.90 -12.12 6.36
N ILE A 115 3.07 -10.79 6.44
CA ILE A 115 4.39 -10.15 6.66
C ILE A 115 4.95 -10.56 8.02
N ARG A 116 4.14 -10.55 9.09
CA ARG A 116 4.59 -11.04 10.40
C ARG A 116 5.07 -12.48 10.34
N CYS A 117 4.42 -13.34 9.57
CA CYS A 117 4.91 -14.69 9.35
C CYS A 117 6.31 -14.73 8.72
N GLN A 118 6.60 -13.84 7.77
CA GLN A 118 7.93 -13.73 7.16
C GLN A 118 8.97 -13.14 8.11
N ASP A 119 8.59 -12.16 8.93
CA ASP A 119 9.48 -11.59 9.94
C ASP A 119 9.92 -12.66 10.97
N LEU A 120 8.97 -13.51 11.38
CA LEU A 120 9.21 -14.61 12.32
C LEU A 120 9.96 -15.78 11.66
N SER A 121 9.66 -16.08 10.40
CA SER A 121 10.24 -17.18 9.65
C SER A 121 10.41 -16.80 8.17
N PRO A 122 11.58 -16.25 7.78
CA PRO A 122 11.80 -15.72 6.42
C PRO A 122 11.73 -16.75 5.28
N GLN A 123 11.71 -18.05 5.61
CA GLN A 123 11.60 -19.16 4.65
C GLN A 123 10.21 -19.81 4.68
N HIS A 124 9.24 -19.21 5.38
CA HIS A 124 7.90 -19.76 5.47
C HIS A 124 7.17 -19.61 4.13
N THR A 125 7.19 -20.69 3.34
CA THR A 125 6.63 -20.74 1.99
C THR A 125 5.16 -20.33 1.94
N PRO A 126 4.27 -20.81 2.82
CA PRO A 126 2.83 -20.48 2.74
C PRO A 126 2.55 -18.98 2.86
N SER A 127 3.27 -18.27 3.74
CA SER A 127 3.08 -16.81 3.83
C SER A 127 3.68 -16.07 2.64
N ALA A 128 4.72 -16.59 2.00
CA ALA A 128 5.31 -15.96 0.81
C ALA A 128 4.36 -16.08 -0.40
N GLU A 129 3.77 -17.25 -0.56
CA GLU A 129 2.73 -17.50 -1.57
C GLU A 129 1.51 -16.63 -1.32
N LEU A 130 1.02 -16.59 -0.08
CA LEU A 130 -0.11 -15.75 0.28
C LEU A 130 0.19 -14.26 0.06
N LEU A 131 1.40 -13.78 0.37
CA LEU A 131 1.78 -12.39 0.08
C LEU A 131 1.83 -12.10 -1.42
N LYS A 132 2.20 -13.07 -2.24
CA LYS A 132 2.17 -12.95 -3.70
C LYS A 132 0.73 -12.92 -4.22
N GLU A 133 -0.17 -13.71 -3.64
CA GLU A 133 -1.60 -13.74 -3.98
C GLU A 133 -2.32 -12.47 -3.52
N LEU A 134 -2.10 -12.04 -2.27
CA LEU A 134 -2.55 -10.75 -1.75
C LEU A 134 -1.84 -9.58 -2.43
N GLY A 135 -0.73 -9.84 -3.11
CA GLY A 135 -0.02 -8.93 -3.99
C GLY A 135 -0.40 -9.09 -5.46
N MET A 136 -1.41 -9.92 -5.77
CA MET A 136 -1.97 -10.25 -7.08
C MET A 136 -1.09 -9.78 -8.24
N ILE A 137 -0.21 -10.65 -8.75
CA ILE A 137 0.44 -10.62 -10.09
C ILE A 137 -0.06 -9.43 -10.94
N GLU A 138 0.83 -8.52 -11.38
CA GLU A 138 0.63 -7.28 -12.19
C GLU A 138 -0.48 -7.27 -13.28
N GLN A 139 -1.12 -8.38 -13.56
CA GLN A 139 -2.26 -8.54 -14.46
C GLN A 139 -3.61 -8.16 -13.83
N ARG A 140 -3.81 -6.86 -13.61
CA ARG A 140 -5.03 -6.22 -14.13
C ARG A 140 -4.84 -4.73 -14.39
N ASP A 141 -3.61 -4.35 -14.70
CA ASP A 141 -3.22 -3.06 -15.26
C ASP A 141 -3.68 -2.89 -16.72
N THR A 142 -4.99 -3.04 -16.95
CA THR A 142 -5.66 -2.40 -18.09
C THR A 142 -5.81 -0.88 -17.86
N MET A 143 -5.38 -0.36 -16.70
CA MET A 143 -5.30 1.08 -16.40
C MET A 143 -3.90 1.69 -16.60
N SER A 144 -2.81 0.94 -16.40
CA SER A 144 -1.44 1.46 -16.55
C SER A 144 -1.09 1.92 -17.97
N TRP A 145 -1.53 1.21 -19.02
CA TRP A 145 -1.23 1.64 -20.40
C TRP A 145 -1.92 2.95 -20.79
N LYS A 146 -3.12 3.24 -20.25
CA LYS A 146 -3.81 4.50 -20.51
C LYS A 146 -3.11 5.67 -19.85
N GLN A 147 -2.61 5.47 -18.63
CA GLN A 147 -1.83 6.48 -17.91
C GLN A 147 -0.44 6.66 -18.53
N ALA A 148 0.24 5.58 -18.92
CA ALA A 148 1.51 5.62 -19.64
C ALA A 148 1.37 6.31 -21.01
N ALA A 149 0.30 6.03 -21.76
CA ALA A 149 -0.01 6.70 -23.02
C ALA A 149 -0.32 8.19 -22.81
N LEU A 150 -1.06 8.54 -21.74
CA LEU A 150 -1.36 9.92 -21.40
C LEU A 150 -0.07 10.70 -21.03
N ILE A 151 0.78 10.14 -20.16
CA ILE A 151 2.06 10.74 -19.78
C ILE A 151 2.95 10.93 -21.01
N THR A 152 3.01 9.95 -21.90
CA THR A 152 3.77 10.04 -23.15
C THR A 152 3.22 11.12 -24.07
N ALA A 153 1.90 11.22 -24.23
CA ALA A 153 1.27 12.25 -25.05
C ALA A 153 1.55 13.67 -24.52
N ILE A 154 1.51 13.85 -23.19
CA ILE A 154 1.84 15.13 -22.54
C ILE A 154 3.31 15.50 -22.78
N LEU A 155 4.24 14.57 -22.58
CA LEU A 155 5.68 14.80 -22.78
C LEU A 155 6.04 15.16 -24.22
N VAL A 156 5.42 14.51 -25.21
CA VAL A 156 5.60 14.83 -26.63
C VAL A 156 5.01 16.21 -26.96
N GLY A 157 3.83 16.54 -26.42
CA GLY A 157 3.22 17.87 -26.60
C GLY A 157 4.05 19.02 -26.04
N ILE A 158 4.67 18.83 -24.86
CA ILE A 158 5.57 19.83 -24.26
C ILE A 158 6.84 20.01 -25.10
N SER A 159 7.42 18.92 -25.60
CA SER A 159 8.61 18.97 -26.47
C SER A 159 8.33 19.71 -27.79
N ALA A 160 7.17 19.46 -28.41
CA ALA A 160 6.75 20.18 -29.62
C ALA A 160 6.54 21.69 -29.36
N SER A 161 6.02 22.04 -28.19
CA SER A 161 5.77 23.43 -27.78
C SER A 161 7.08 24.18 -27.53
N MET A 162 8.06 23.56 -26.86
CA MET A 162 9.38 24.17 -26.64
C MET A 162 10.18 24.35 -27.94
N SER A 163 10.06 23.43 -28.90
CA SER A 163 10.72 23.56 -30.20
C SER A 163 10.14 24.70 -31.07
N LEU A 164 8.87 25.08 -30.85
CA LEU A 164 8.23 26.23 -31.51
C LEU A 164 8.63 27.57 -30.86
N CYS A 165 8.77 27.61 -29.53
CA CYS A 165 9.22 28.80 -28.82
C CYS A 165 10.68 29.17 -29.15
N VAL A 166 11.59 28.20 -29.28
CA VAL A 166 13.00 28.47 -29.63
C VAL A 166 13.16 28.98 -31.07
N ARG A 167 12.26 28.63 -31.99
CA ARG A 167 12.31 29.17 -33.37
C ARG A 167 11.80 30.61 -33.49
N TYR A 168 11.05 31.13 -32.52
CA TYR A 168 10.42 32.46 -32.61
C TYR A 168 11.03 33.52 -31.69
N THR A 169 11.90 33.18 -30.73
CA THR A 169 12.64 34.18 -29.94
C THR A 169 14.01 34.44 -30.55
N MET A 170 13.99 35.27 -31.58
CA MET A 170 14.97 36.31 -31.93
C MET A 170 16.36 36.21 -31.27
N VAL A 171 17.35 35.77 -32.04
CA VAL A 171 18.71 36.31 -31.93
C VAL A 171 18.84 37.34 -33.07
N PRO A 172 18.88 38.65 -32.79
CA PRO A 172 19.21 39.62 -33.83
C PRO A 172 20.67 39.42 -34.25
N PRO A 173 21.01 39.53 -35.55
CA PRO A 173 22.39 39.44 -35.99
C PRO A 173 23.22 40.52 -35.29
N GLU A 174 24.34 40.10 -34.69
CA GLU A 174 25.35 40.96 -34.05
C GLU A 174 26.18 41.75 -35.07
N ASP A 175 26.03 41.45 -36.35
CA ASP A 175 26.83 42.06 -37.41
C ASP A 175 26.17 43.35 -37.95
N GLU A 176 26.86 44.47 -37.78
CA GLU A 176 26.40 45.81 -38.15
C GLU A 176 26.26 45.95 -39.68
N GLN A 177 27.06 45.22 -40.46
CA GLN A 177 26.95 45.13 -41.93
C GLN A 177 25.65 44.46 -42.39
N ALA A 178 25.20 43.40 -41.72
CA ALA A 178 23.95 42.72 -42.06
C ALA A 178 22.71 43.60 -41.78
N ARG A 179 22.83 44.58 -40.88
CA ARG A 179 21.77 45.56 -40.60
C ARG A 179 21.70 46.64 -41.67
N GLU A 180 22.84 47.07 -42.21
CA GLU A 180 22.88 48.02 -43.32
C GLU A 180 22.34 47.41 -44.62
N GLU A 181 22.68 46.16 -44.94
CA GLU A 181 22.14 45.48 -46.13
C GLU A 181 20.61 45.34 -46.09
N VAL A 182 20.04 44.99 -44.93
CA VAL A 182 18.58 44.91 -44.75
C VAL A 182 17.94 46.30 -44.85
N ARG A 183 18.59 47.33 -44.31
CA ARG A 183 18.08 48.70 -44.37
C ARG A 183 18.09 49.25 -45.80
N GLU A 184 19.16 49.05 -46.56
CA GLU A 184 19.24 49.44 -47.96
C GLU A 184 18.19 48.70 -48.80
N HIS A 185 17.97 47.41 -48.52
CA HIS A 185 16.94 46.62 -49.20
C HIS A 185 15.52 47.19 -48.96
N PHE A 186 15.21 47.59 -47.73
CA PHE A 186 13.91 48.20 -47.41
C PHE A 186 13.76 49.62 -47.98
N GLU A 187 14.83 50.43 -48.00
CA GLU A 187 14.80 51.79 -48.56
C GLU A 187 14.69 51.79 -50.10
N GLN A 188 15.19 50.75 -50.78
CA GLN A 188 15.13 50.62 -52.24
C GLN A 188 13.89 49.88 -52.77
N THR A 189 13.07 49.30 -51.89
CA THR A 189 11.85 48.62 -52.32
C THR A 189 10.71 49.65 -52.46
N PRO A 190 10.22 49.97 -53.67
CA PRO A 190 9.09 50.88 -53.81
C PRO A 190 7.86 50.30 -53.10
N PRO A 191 7.03 51.14 -52.44
CA PRO A 191 5.86 50.65 -51.75
C PRO A 191 4.92 49.96 -52.75
N PRO A 192 4.28 48.84 -52.35
CA PRO A 192 3.38 48.11 -53.23
C PRO A 192 2.24 49.03 -53.69
N GLN A 193 2.04 49.12 -55.00
CA GLN A 193 0.91 49.86 -55.56
C GLN A 193 -0.40 49.20 -55.11
N GLU A 194 -1.28 49.98 -54.49
CA GLU A 194 -2.61 49.51 -54.10
C GLU A 194 -3.37 49.08 -55.36
N PRO A 195 -3.94 47.86 -55.40
CA PRO A 195 -4.77 47.46 -56.53
C PRO A 195 -6.06 48.29 -56.53
N GLU A 196 -6.34 48.93 -57.67
CA GLU A 196 -7.58 49.69 -57.89
C GLU A 196 -8.81 48.81 -57.61
N ALA A 197 -9.68 49.29 -56.72
CA ALA A 197 -10.92 48.62 -56.40
C ALA A 197 -11.93 48.77 -57.55
N ARG A 198 -12.22 47.68 -58.26
CA ARG A 198 -13.55 47.27 -58.72
C ARG A 198 -13.57 45.89 -59.37
#